data_AF-A0A956KZH8-F1
#
_entry.id   AF-A0A956KZH8-F1
#
_cell.length_a   1.000
_cell.length_b   1.000
_cell.length_c   1.000
_cell.angle_alpha   90.00
_cell.angle_beta   90.00
_cell.angle_gamma   90.00
#
_symmetry.space_group_name_H-M   'P 1'
#
loop_
_entity.id
_entity.type
_entity.pdbx_description
1 polymer ?
#
loop_
_entity_poly.entity_id
_entity_poly.type
_entity_poly.pdbx_seq_one_letter_code
_entity_poly.pdbx_strand_id
1 'polypeptide(L)'
;MSELPKRLLQSVCWSCSKERHADRAAFGEALRQYQLDIRGSADHWDPDARILELPRVRISFECWEGESQLEPQLTLEAEDGAGFGALELMYGICDGIAAHLQEHGRELYDHHFFEGISAGETEGVPLYFVRFGS
;
A
#
# COMPACT_ATOMS: atom_id res chain seq x y z
N MET A 1 12.01 -18.75 12.21
CA MET A 1 11.23 -17.68 11.55
C MET A 1 12.23 -16.86 10.75
N SER A 2 12.01 -16.72 9.44
CA SER A 2 12.74 -15.73 8.64
C SER A 2 12.48 -14.33 9.21
N GLU A 3 13.49 -13.45 9.17
CA GLU A 3 13.29 -12.05 9.55
C GLU A 3 12.31 -11.39 8.58
N LEU A 4 11.40 -10.57 9.12
CA LEU A 4 10.46 -9.80 8.31
C LEU A 4 11.24 -8.85 7.38
N PRO A 5 10.89 -8.76 6.08
CA PRO A 5 11.48 -7.77 5.19
C PRO A 5 11.29 -6.36 5.78
N LYS A 6 12.41 -5.66 6.02
CA LYS A 6 12.37 -4.34 6.68
C LYS A 6 11.70 -3.26 5.83
N ARG A 7 11.79 -3.37 4.50
CA ARG A 7 11.19 -2.44 3.54
C ARG A 7 10.73 -3.20 2.30
N LEU A 8 9.60 -2.79 1.74
CA LEU A 8 9.01 -3.37 0.53
C LEU A 8 8.49 -2.26 -0.38
N LEU A 9 8.32 -2.56 -1.67
CA LEU A 9 7.68 -1.70 -2.68
C LEU A 9 8.35 -0.33 -2.90
N GLN A 10 9.61 -0.14 -2.48
CA GLN A 10 10.30 1.15 -2.55
C GLN A 10 10.56 1.66 -3.99
N SER A 11 10.50 0.78 -4.99
CA SER A 11 10.70 1.15 -6.41
C SER A 11 9.41 1.59 -7.10
N VAL A 12 8.25 1.34 -6.51
CA VAL A 12 6.94 1.58 -7.11
C VAL A 12 6.59 3.06 -7.01
N CYS A 13 6.28 3.69 -8.14
CA CYS A 13 5.70 5.04 -8.15
C CYS A 13 4.18 4.96 -8.06
N TRP A 14 3.56 5.62 -7.10
CA TRP A 14 2.11 5.76 -7.06
C TRP A 14 1.68 6.97 -6.24
N SER A 15 0.49 7.48 -6.52
CA SER A 15 -0.19 8.49 -5.71
C SER A 15 -1.45 7.87 -5.13
N CYS A 16 -1.50 7.72 -3.81
CA CYS A 16 -2.70 7.24 -3.11
C CYS A 16 -3.75 8.35 -3.09
N SER A 17 -5.01 7.97 -3.18
CA SER A 17 -6.11 8.94 -3.10
C SER A 17 -7.34 8.29 -2.47
N LYS A 18 -8.41 9.08 -2.35
CA LYS A 18 -9.74 8.55 -2.00
C LYS A 18 -10.45 7.87 -3.17
N GLU A 19 -9.87 7.86 -4.37
CA GLU A 19 -10.46 7.20 -5.52
C GLU A 19 -10.21 5.69 -5.46
N ARG A 20 -11.25 4.92 -5.74
CA ARG A 20 -11.18 3.46 -5.75
C ARG A 20 -11.24 2.94 -7.17
N HIS A 21 -10.47 1.90 -7.44
CA HIS A 21 -10.52 1.17 -8.70
C HIS A 21 -11.59 0.08 -8.62
N ALA A 22 -12.20 -0.26 -9.75
CA ALA A 22 -13.27 -1.25 -9.82
C ALA A 22 -12.83 -2.63 -9.31
N ASP A 23 -11.58 -3.02 -9.60
CA ASP A 23 -10.95 -4.26 -9.16
C ASP A 23 -9.42 -4.16 -9.23
N ARG A 24 -8.74 -5.23 -8.79
CA ARG A 24 -7.28 -5.35 -8.79
C ARG A 24 -6.66 -5.26 -10.20
N ALA A 25 -7.36 -5.73 -11.23
CA ALA A 25 -6.84 -5.70 -12.60
C ALA A 25 -6.84 -4.26 -13.16
N ALA A 26 -7.93 -3.52 -12.94
CA ALA A 26 -8.03 -2.10 -13.29
C ALA A 26 -6.99 -1.26 -12.54
N PHE A 27 -6.75 -1.56 -11.25
CA PHE A 27 -5.67 -0.95 -10.49
C PHE A 27 -4.29 -1.27 -11.07
N GLY A 28 -4.03 -2.54 -11.41
CA GLY A 28 -2.75 -2.96 -11.99
C GLY A 28 -2.41 -2.26 -13.30
N GLU A 29 -3.41 -2.06 -14.18
CA GLU A 29 -3.22 -1.30 -15.41
C GLU A 29 -2.93 0.18 -15.14
N ALA A 30 -3.68 0.80 -14.23
CA ALA A 30 -3.45 2.19 -13.85
C ALA A 30 -2.05 2.38 -13.23
N LEU A 31 -1.63 1.47 -12.35
CA LEU A 31 -0.32 1.48 -11.72
C LEU A 31 0.81 1.30 -12.74
N ARG A 32 0.62 0.41 -13.72
CA ARG A 32 1.55 0.21 -14.84
C ARG A 32 1.68 1.48 -15.66
N GLN A 33 0.56 2.09 -16.05
CA GLN A 33 0.56 3.34 -16.81
C GLN A 33 1.26 4.46 -16.03
N TYR A 34 1.02 4.55 -14.73
CA TYR A 34 1.69 5.52 -13.86
C TYR A 34 3.21 5.32 -13.81
N GLN A 35 3.72 4.07 -13.81
CA GLN A 35 5.16 3.83 -13.94
C GLN A 35 5.69 4.38 -15.27
N LEU A 36 4.99 4.15 -16.38
CA LEU A 36 5.39 4.63 -17.70
C LEU A 36 5.40 6.16 -17.75
N ASP A 37 4.40 6.81 -17.18
CA ASP A 37 4.27 8.26 -17.21
C ASP A 37 5.36 8.95 -16.38
N ILE A 38 5.73 8.38 -15.22
CA ILE A 38 6.72 8.97 -14.30
C ILE A 38 8.16 8.58 -14.66
N ARG A 39 8.40 7.31 -14.99
CA ARG A 39 9.75 6.77 -15.20
C ARG A 39 10.12 6.55 -16.66
N GLY A 40 9.15 6.59 -17.58
CA GLY A 40 9.34 6.20 -18.98
C GLY A 40 9.45 4.69 -19.21
N SER A 41 9.32 3.87 -18.16
CA SER A 41 9.37 2.40 -18.22
C SER A 41 8.60 1.77 -17.06
N ALA A 42 8.16 0.52 -17.24
CA ALA A 42 7.55 -0.28 -16.18
C ALA A 42 8.46 -1.41 -15.69
N ASP A 43 9.74 -1.43 -16.09
CA ASP A 43 10.68 -2.53 -15.85
C ASP A 43 11.02 -2.73 -14.37
N HIS A 44 10.78 -1.70 -13.54
CA HIS A 44 10.97 -1.74 -12.09
C HIS A 44 9.75 -2.26 -11.31
N TRP A 45 8.67 -2.61 -12.03
CA TRP A 45 7.42 -3.10 -11.47
C TRP A 45 7.11 -4.50 -12.00
N ASP A 46 7.28 -5.49 -11.13
CA ASP A 46 6.83 -6.85 -11.36
C ASP A 46 5.56 -7.10 -10.52
N PRO A 47 4.36 -7.06 -11.12
CA PRO A 47 3.11 -7.24 -10.40
C PRO A 47 2.93 -8.67 -9.84
N ASP A 48 3.59 -9.66 -10.45
CA ASP A 48 3.44 -11.08 -10.12
C ASP A 48 4.48 -11.56 -9.10
N ALA A 49 5.47 -10.72 -8.78
CA ALA A 49 6.48 -11.04 -7.78
C ALA A 49 5.85 -11.35 -6.41
N ARG A 50 6.18 -12.50 -5.84
CA ARG A 50 5.91 -12.79 -4.43
C ARG A 50 6.90 -12.00 -3.58
N ILE A 51 6.38 -11.06 -2.79
CA ILE A 51 7.22 -10.13 -2.01
C ILE A 51 7.07 -10.29 -0.50
N LEU A 52 6.06 -11.02 -0.03
CA LEU A 52 5.81 -11.19 1.39
C LEU A 52 5.16 -12.54 1.70
N GLU A 53 5.91 -13.44 2.34
CA GLU A 53 5.43 -14.78 2.74
C GLU A 53 4.71 -14.76 4.09
N LEU A 54 3.70 -13.89 4.21
CA LEU A 54 2.86 -13.77 5.41
C LEU A 54 1.40 -13.77 5.00
N PRO A 55 0.56 -14.64 5.57
CA PRO A 55 -0.85 -14.73 5.19
C PRO A 55 -1.69 -13.55 5.67
N ARG A 56 -1.19 -12.80 6.66
CA ARG A 56 -1.88 -11.66 7.27
C ARG A 56 -0.89 -10.61 7.75
N VAL A 57 -1.18 -9.36 7.47
CA VAL A 57 -0.42 -8.20 7.93
C VAL A 57 -1.34 -7.07 8.38
N ARG A 58 -0.81 -6.19 9.22
CA ARG A 58 -1.42 -4.89 9.49
C ARG A 58 -0.67 -3.81 8.72
N ILE A 59 -1.40 -2.86 8.18
CA ILE A 59 -0.88 -1.68 7.49
C ILE A 59 -1.31 -0.44 8.27
N SER A 60 -0.35 0.37 8.72
CA SER A 60 -0.62 1.69 9.29
C SER A 60 -0.23 2.78 8.31
N PHE A 61 -1.02 3.85 8.26
CA PHE A 61 -0.79 4.99 7.37
C PHE A 61 -1.20 6.28 8.07
N GLU A 62 -0.67 7.42 7.62
CA GLU A 62 -1.03 8.73 8.13
C GLU A 62 -2.20 9.30 7.31
N CYS A 63 -3.16 9.95 8.00
CA CYS A 63 -4.24 10.71 7.37
C CYS A 63 -4.69 11.86 8.29
N TRP A 64 -5.52 12.75 7.77
CA TRP A 64 -5.98 13.93 8.50
C TRP A 64 -7.49 14.05 8.57
N GLU A 65 -7.98 14.51 9.72
CA GLU A 65 -9.35 14.98 9.94
C GLU A 65 -9.27 16.44 10.42
N GLY A 66 -9.42 17.37 9.47
CA GLY A 66 -9.08 18.78 9.70
C GLY A 66 -7.59 18.94 10.01
N GLU A 67 -7.27 19.56 11.14
CA GLU A 67 -5.87 19.76 11.58
C GLU A 67 -5.32 18.57 12.38
N SER A 68 -6.14 17.56 12.67
CA SER A 68 -5.71 16.40 13.47
C SER A 68 -5.10 15.32 12.58
N GLN A 69 -3.83 15.03 12.79
CA GLN A 69 -3.17 13.86 12.21
C GLN A 69 -3.57 12.59 12.97
N LEU A 70 -3.88 11.54 12.22
CA LEU A 70 -4.31 10.24 12.70
C LEU A 70 -3.46 9.14 12.04
N GLU A 71 -3.32 8.01 12.73
CA GLU A 71 -2.61 6.83 12.22
C GLU A 71 -3.51 5.59 12.25
N PRO A 72 -4.45 5.42 11.30
CA PRO A 72 -5.30 4.24 11.25
C PRO A 72 -4.51 2.97 10.96
N GLN A 73 -5.16 1.82 11.16
CA GLN A 73 -4.61 0.51 10.80
C GLN A 73 -5.63 -0.30 10.01
N LEU A 74 -5.16 -0.89 8.93
CA LEU A 74 -5.88 -1.87 8.11
C LEU A 74 -5.34 -3.26 8.43
N THR A 75 -6.19 -4.28 8.34
CA THR A 75 -5.74 -5.68 8.32
C THR A 75 -5.93 -6.22 6.92
N LEU A 76 -4.86 -6.73 6.32
CA LEU A 76 -4.88 -7.37 5.02
C LEU A 76 -4.62 -8.86 5.18
N GLU A 77 -5.35 -9.68 4.43
CA GLU A 77 -5.22 -11.13 4.38
C GLU A 77 -4.92 -11.54 2.92
N ALA A 78 -3.94 -12.41 2.73
CA ALA A 78 -3.57 -12.92 1.42
C ALA A 78 -4.66 -13.87 0.91
N GLU A 79 -5.04 -13.73 -0.36
CA GLU A 79 -6.13 -14.51 -0.97
C GLU A 79 -5.84 -16.02 -0.96
N ASP A 80 -4.57 -16.40 -1.14
CA ASP A 80 -4.13 -17.79 -1.17
C ASP A 80 -3.75 -18.36 0.21
N GLY A 81 -3.82 -17.53 1.27
CA GLY A 81 -3.44 -17.91 2.63
C GLY A 81 -1.95 -18.24 2.81
N ALA A 82 -1.09 -17.95 1.83
CA ALA A 82 0.34 -18.23 1.87
C ALA A 82 1.18 -16.95 1.91
N GLY A 83 0.76 -15.88 1.23
CA GLY A 83 1.49 -14.62 1.21
C GLY A 83 0.99 -13.67 0.14
N PHE A 84 1.59 -12.48 0.07
CA PHE A 84 1.17 -11.45 -0.88
C PHE A 84 2.04 -11.42 -2.13
N GLY A 85 1.38 -11.35 -3.30
CA GLY A 85 1.99 -10.82 -4.52
C GLY A 85 2.15 -9.29 -4.44
N ALA A 86 3.02 -8.73 -5.27
CA ALA A 86 3.28 -7.29 -5.27
C ALA A 86 2.02 -6.48 -5.61
N LEU A 87 1.32 -6.85 -6.68
CA LEU A 87 0.08 -6.18 -7.08
C LEU A 87 -1.04 -6.35 -6.05
N GLU A 88 -1.17 -7.54 -5.47
CA GLU A 88 -2.15 -7.83 -4.43
C GLU A 88 -1.94 -6.94 -3.19
N LEU A 89 -0.70 -6.88 -2.68
CA LEU A 89 -0.37 -6.05 -1.53
C LEU A 89 -0.62 -4.57 -1.82
N MET A 90 -0.16 -4.09 -2.99
CA MET A 90 -0.31 -2.69 -3.38
C MET A 90 -1.78 -2.31 -3.54
N TYR A 91 -2.59 -3.17 -4.18
CA TYR A 91 -4.02 -2.95 -4.31
C TYR A 91 -4.71 -2.93 -2.94
N GLY A 92 -4.43 -3.90 -2.06
CA GLY A 92 -5.02 -3.96 -0.73
C GLY A 92 -4.69 -2.73 0.13
N ILE A 93 -3.46 -2.21 0.04
CA ILE A 93 -3.07 -0.97 0.70
C ILE A 93 -3.86 0.21 0.14
N CYS A 94 -3.83 0.42 -1.18
CA CYS A 94 -4.45 1.61 -1.78
C CYS A 94 -5.97 1.60 -1.67
N ASP A 95 -6.61 0.45 -1.93
CA ASP A 95 -8.07 0.32 -1.81
C ASP A 95 -8.53 0.45 -0.36
N GLY A 96 -7.80 -0.15 0.58
CA GLY A 96 -8.09 -0.04 2.01
C GLY A 96 -7.94 1.39 2.54
N ILE A 97 -6.90 2.11 2.10
CA ILE A 97 -6.72 3.53 2.42
C ILE A 97 -7.88 4.35 1.83
N ALA A 98 -8.16 4.19 0.54
CA ALA A 98 -9.23 4.92 -0.13
C ALA A 98 -10.59 4.70 0.54
N ALA A 99 -10.93 3.45 0.89
CA ALA A 99 -12.15 3.12 1.61
C ALA A 99 -12.20 3.79 3.00
N HIS A 100 -11.10 3.74 3.76
CA HIS A 100 -11.00 4.38 5.07
C HIS A 100 -11.18 5.90 5.00
N LEU A 101 -10.55 6.55 4.02
CA LEU A 101 -10.67 7.99 3.79
C LEU A 101 -12.12 8.37 3.45
N GLN A 102 -12.77 7.62 2.56
CA GLN A 102 -14.17 7.84 2.18
C GLN A 102 -15.13 7.65 3.36
N GLU A 103 -14.97 6.57 4.13
CA GLU A 103 -15.86 6.23 5.24
C GLU A 103 -15.81 7.27 6.35
N HIS A 104 -14.63 7.82 6.62
CA HIS A 104 -14.42 8.76 7.73
C HIS A 104 -14.32 10.23 7.31
N GLY A 105 -14.42 10.55 6.01
CA GLY A 105 -14.27 11.91 5.53
C GLY A 105 -12.88 12.50 5.78
N ARG A 106 -11.84 11.68 5.67
CA ARG A 106 -10.43 12.03 5.93
C ARG A 106 -9.67 12.27 4.64
N GLU A 107 -8.55 12.96 4.73
CA GLU A 107 -7.72 13.34 3.59
C GLU A 107 -6.25 12.99 3.82
N LEU A 108 -5.47 12.85 2.74
CA LEU A 108 -4.01 12.71 2.78
C LEU A 108 -3.28 14.05 2.58
N TYR A 109 -3.98 15.07 2.07
CA TYR A 109 -3.40 16.34 1.63
C TYR A 109 -2.24 16.15 0.67
N ASP A 110 -1.07 16.75 0.92
CA ASP A 110 0.15 16.60 0.12
C ASP A 110 0.89 15.29 0.44
N HIS A 111 0.63 14.63 1.58
CA HIS A 111 1.23 13.36 1.99
C HIS A 111 0.60 12.14 1.28
N HIS A 112 0.68 12.10 -0.05
CA HIS A 112 -0.01 11.08 -0.84
C HIS A 112 0.89 10.32 -1.82
N PHE A 113 2.15 10.71 -2.01
CA PHE A 113 3.07 9.99 -2.87
C PHE A 113 3.59 8.75 -2.16
N PHE A 114 3.25 7.56 -2.65
CA PHE A 114 3.66 6.30 -2.04
C PHE A 114 5.16 6.04 -2.25
N GLU A 115 5.89 5.82 -1.15
CA GLU A 115 7.34 5.55 -1.15
C GLU A 115 7.70 4.14 -0.67
N GLY A 116 6.70 3.25 -0.61
CA GLY A 116 6.82 1.90 -0.09
C GLY A 116 6.31 1.76 1.34
N ILE A 117 6.61 0.61 1.94
CA ILE A 117 6.26 0.30 3.32
C ILE A 117 7.49 -0.14 4.11
N SER A 118 7.50 0.14 5.42
CA SER A 118 8.56 -0.25 6.35
C SER A 118 8.01 -1.07 7.51
N ALA A 119 8.72 -2.14 7.89
CA ALA A 119 8.34 -2.96 9.03
C ALA A 119 8.37 -2.15 10.33
N GLY A 120 7.33 -2.33 11.15
CA GLY A 120 7.20 -1.75 12.48
C GLY A 120 7.47 -2.75 13.59
N GLU A 121 7.42 -2.26 14.83
CA GLU A 121 7.36 -3.13 16.00
C GLU A 121 6.07 -3.97 15.94
N THR A 122 6.23 -5.27 16.13
CA THR A 122 5.17 -6.26 15.91
C THR A 122 4.82 -6.94 17.23
N GLU A 123 3.56 -6.83 17.64
CA GLU A 123 2.96 -7.66 18.68
C GLU A 123 1.89 -8.58 18.04
N GLY A 124 2.25 -9.83 17.80
CA GLY A 124 1.36 -10.82 17.18
C GLY A 124 1.35 -10.74 15.65
N VAL A 125 0.59 -9.82 15.06
CA VAL A 125 0.47 -9.70 13.60
C VAL A 125 1.49 -8.71 13.06
N PRO A 126 2.34 -9.09 12.08
CA PRO A 126 3.32 -8.20 11.48
C PRO A 126 2.73 -6.87 11.04
N LEU A 127 3.34 -5.78 11.49
CA LEU A 127 2.95 -4.41 11.18
C LEU A 127 3.89 -3.79 10.14
N TYR A 128 3.32 -3.12 9.15
CA TYR A 128 4.03 -2.27 8.22
C TYR A 128 3.44 -0.85 8.25
N PHE A 129 4.31 0.15 8.14
CA PHE A 129 3.93 1.56 7.97
C PHE A 129 4.06 1.96 6.51
N VAL A 130 3.02 2.57 5.95
CA VAL A 130 3.08 3.24 4.65
C VAL A 130 3.94 4.49 4.79
N ARG A 131 4.84 4.69 3.84
CA ARG A 131 5.67 5.88 3.74
C ARG A 131 5.08 6.76 2.65
N PHE A 132 4.67 7.96 3.02
CA PHE A 132 4.25 8.99 2.08
C PHE A 132 5.29 10.10 1.97
N GLY A 133 5.52 10.55 0.74
CA GLY A 133 6.18 11.80 0.40
C GLY A 133 5.17 12.91 0.11
N SER A 134 5.68 14.14 0.01
CA SER A 134 4.96 15.38 -0.30
C SER A 134 5.43 16.02 -1.60
#